data_AF-B1Y9I7-F1
#
_entry.id   AF-B1Y9I7-F1
#
_cell.length_a   1.000
_cell.length_b   1.000
_cell.length_c   1.000
_cell.angle_alpha   90.00
_cell.angle_beta   90.00
_cell.angle_gamma   90.00
#
_symmetry.space_group_name_H-M   'P 1'
#
loop_
_entity.id
_entity.type
_entity.pdbx_description
1 polymer ?
#
loop_
_entity_poly.entity_id
_entity_poly.type
_entity_poly.pdbx_seq_one_letter_code
_entity_poly.pdbx_strand_id
1 'polypeptide(L)'
;MNASESKIVGWVDHFDYYGPLEDPSILEEPKYLTASVILSQSEAGFQHAVRGWSRFGTPEVVEAVYAYVIQMRRGVLDRWGLLQKLLNLLPRATVGDILALQRVLKLGLGITTCDLGLVVLSYVQVAGGPPPRRPPTALFELRESDAVLYVTRNNSGAGVYDGETMCVLPMSEVEPRHPLYEAYTAGFRIYTEGFPSQGDLCVVHRKLGLRCRELA
;
A
#
# COMPACT_ATOMS: atom_id res chain seq x y z
N MET A 1 3.58 -17.43 32.46
CA MET A 1 3.03 -16.06 32.26
C MET A 1 3.76 -15.48 31.06
N ASN A 2 3.19 -15.61 29.86
CA ASN A 2 3.74 -15.00 28.66
C ASN A 2 3.00 -13.69 28.43
N ALA A 3 3.74 -12.59 28.46
CA ALA A 3 3.25 -11.29 28.06
C ALA A 3 2.70 -11.43 26.63
N SER A 4 1.40 -11.19 26.50
CA SER A 4 0.75 -10.86 25.24
C SER A 4 1.48 -9.64 24.67
N GLU A 5 2.48 -9.86 23.81
CA GLU A 5 2.88 -8.84 22.85
C GLU A 5 1.59 -8.43 22.14
N SER A 6 1.09 -7.21 22.41
CA SER A 6 0.03 -6.66 21.59
C SER A 6 0.60 -6.66 20.18
N LYS A 7 0.04 -7.51 19.31
CA LYS A 7 0.54 -7.67 17.96
C LYS A 7 0.11 -6.41 17.21
N ILE A 8 0.98 -5.40 17.20
CA ILE A 8 0.73 -4.09 16.61
C ILE A 8 0.28 -4.33 15.16
N VAL A 9 -0.97 -3.95 14.86
CA VAL A 9 -1.58 -4.14 13.55
C VAL A 9 -0.95 -3.20 12.53
N GLY A 10 -0.58 -2.00 12.96
CA GLY A 10 0.02 -0.96 12.13
C GLY A 10 0.35 0.30 12.91
N TRP A 11 0.63 1.37 12.18
CA TRP A 11 0.91 2.71 12.68
C TRP A 11 0.16 3.73 11.82
N VAL A 12 -0.39 4.78 12.42
CA VAL A 12 -1.00 5.89 11.67
C VAL A 12 0.01 7.01 11.55
N ASP A 13 0.27 7.44 10.32
CA ASP A 13 1.16 8.55 9.98
C ASP A 13 0.35 9.77 9.53
N HIS A 14 -0.40 10.35 10.46
CA HIS A 14 -1.23 11.54 10.18
C HIS A 14 -1.01 12.61 11.25
N PHE A 15 -1.08 13.89 10.89
CA PHE A 15 -0.79 14.99 11.82
C PHE A 15 -1.76 15.04 13.02
N ASP A 16 -3.06 14.79 12.78
CA ASP A 16 -4.08 14.72 13.84
C ASP A 16 -3.91 13.54 14.80
N TYR A 17 -3.33 12.44 14.31
CA TYR A 17 -3.12 11.22 15.08
C TYR A 17 -1.91 10.48 14.54
N TYR A 18 -0.84 10.50 15.33
CA TYR A 18 0.44 9.91 15.00
C TYR A 18 0.79 8.87 16.07
N GLY A 19 0.55 7.60 15.80
CA GLY A 19 0.62 6.57 16.85
C GLY A 19 0.35 5.14 16.37
N PRO A 20 0.55 4.16 17.27
CA PRO A 20 0.28 2.76 16.97
C PRO A 20 -1.22 2.53 16.78
N LEU A 21 -1.56 1.64 15.85
CA LEU A 21 -2.94 1.23 15.60
C LEU A 21 -3.36 0.18 16.64
N GLU A 22 -3.71 0.66 17.84
CA GLU A 22 -4.15 -0.17 18.97
C GLU A 22 -5.66 -0.47 18.91
N ASP A 23 -6.47 0.54 18.56
CA ASP A 23 -7.90 0.40 18.30
C ASP A 23 -8.17 0.41 16.80
N PRO A 24 -8.58 -0.72 16.18
CA PRO A 24 -8.91 -0.77 14.77
C PRO A 24 -10.09 0.10 14.33
N SER A 25 -10.94 0.55 15.26
CA SER A 25 -12.12 1.37 14.95
C SER A 25 -11.76 2.69 14.27
N ILE A 26 -10.56 3.22 14.54
CA ILE A 26 -10.06 4.47 13.94
C ILE A 26 -9.95 4.37 12.41
N LEU A 27 -9.84 3.16 11.86
CA LEU A 27 -9.79 2.93 10.40
C LEU A 27 -11.13 3.22 9.70
N GLU A 28 -12.21 3.46 10.45
CA GLU A 28 -13.46 3.96 9.85
C GLU A 28 -13.36 5.43 9.44
N GLU A 29 -12.35 6.16 9.92
CA GLU A 29 -12.08 7.53 9.52
C GLU A 29 -11.16 7.55 8.28
N PRO A 30 -11.61 8.13 7.13
CA PRO A 30 -10.87 8.07 5.86
C PRO A 30 -9.42 8.56 5.95
N LYS A 31 -9.18 9.63 6.71
CA LYS A 31 -7.86 10.22 6.90
C LYS A 31 -6.88 9.28 7.61
N TYR A 32 -7.35 8.48 8.56
CA TYR A 32 -6.50 7.52 9.27
C TYR A 32 -6.30 6.25 8.44
N LEU A 33 -7.34 5.78 7.75
CA LEU A 33 -7.23 4.63 6.85
C LEU A 33 -6.17 4.82 5.78
N THR A 34 -6.22 5.95 5.07
CA THR A 34 -5.31 6.24 3.95
C THR A 34 -3.88 6.55 4.40
N ALA A 35 -3.71 7.08 5.62
CA ALA A 35 -2.41 7.39 6.22
C ALA A 35 -1.78 6.24 7.04
N SER A 36 -2.44 5.08 7.14
CA SER A 36 -1.93 3.97 7.95
C SER A 36 -0.87 3.16 7.23
N VAL A 37 0.19 2.78 7.94
CA VAL A 37 1.13 1.72 7.57
C VAL A 37 0.73 0.44 8.29
N ILE A 38 0.27 -0.57 7.54
CA ILE A 38 -0.23 -1.82 8.12
C ILE A 38 0.87 -2.87 8.10
N LEU A 39 1.13 -3.46 9.26
CA LEU A 39 2.17 -4.45 9.46
C LEU A 39 1.66 -5.88 9.31
N SER A 40 0.49 -6.17 9.86
CA SER A 40 -0.07 -7.53 9.86
C SER A 40 -1.56 -7.57 9.54
N GLN A 41 -2.02 -8.75 9.14
CA GLN A 41 -3.44 -9.03 9.00
C GLN A 41 -4.19 -8.81 10.31
N SER A 42 -5.42 -8.33 10.20
CA SER A 42 -6.34 -8.16 11.32
C SER A 42 -7.77 -8.25 10.81
N GLU A 43 -8.56 -9.21 11.31
CA GLU A 43 -9.95 -9.34 10.88
C GLU A 43 -10.77 -8.12 11.30
N ALA A 44 -10.61 -7.66 12.54
CA ALA A 44 -11.27 -6.45 13.02
C ALA A 44 -10.86 -5.24 12.16
N GLY A 45 -9.56 -5.06 11.94
CA GLY A 45 -9.05 -3.96 11.11
C GLY A 45 -9.57 -4.01 9.68
N PHE A 46 -9.63 -5.20 9.06
CA PHE A 46 -10.20 -5.38 7.72
C PHE A 46 -11.65 -4.91 7.66
N GLN A 47 -12.49 -5.29 8.63
CA GLN A 47 -13.90 -4.89 8.65
C GLN A 47 -14.08 -3.38 8.87
N HIS A 48 -13.33 -2.77 9.79
CA HIS A 48 -13.36 -1.32 10.01
C HIS A 48 -12.83 -0.54 8.80
N ALA A 49 -11.74 -1.01 8.18
CA ALA A 49 -11.18 -0.39 6.98
C ALA A 49 -12.17 -0.42 5.80
N VAL A 50 -12.89 -1.53 5.59
CA VAL A 50 -13.90 -1.63 4.53
C VAL A 50 -15.07 -0.67 4.81
N ARG A 51 -15.53 -0.56 6.07
CA ARG A 51 -16.54 0.42 6.46
C ARG A 51 -16.08 1.84 6.25
N GLY A 52 -14.86 2.19 6.66
CA GLY A 52 -14.28 3.51 6.43
C GLY A 52 -14.15 3.82 4.94
N TRP A 53 -13.66 2.86 4.16
CA TRP A 53 -13.53 3.00 2.71
C TRP A 53 -14.88 3.23 2.03
N SER A 54 -15.94 2.52 2.44
CA SER A 54 -17.29 2.70 1.87
C SER A 54 -17.86 4.11 2.01
N ARG A 55 -17.32 4.95 2.90
CA ARG A 55 -17.77 6.34 3.11
C ARG A 55 -17.27 7.31 2.03
N PHE A 56 -16.21 6.96 1.30
CA PHE A 56 -15.59 7.85 0.30
C PHE A 56 -15.17 7.16 -1.00
N GLY A 57 -15.05 5.82 -0.99
CA GLY A 57 -14.65 5.04 -2.14
C GLY A 57 -15.78 4.85 -3.14
N THR A 58 -15.41 4.37 -4.31
CA THR A 58 -16.36 4.01 -5.36
C THR A 58 -17.08 2.72 -4.95
N PRO A 59 -18.43 2.68 -4.81
CA PRO A 59 -19.15 1.51 -4.30
C PRO A 59 -18.80 0.20 -5.02
N GLU A 60 -18.74 0.25 -6.35
CA GLU A 60 -18.38 -0.90 -7.20
C GLU A 60 -16.98 -1.45 -6.89
N VAL A 61 -16.02 -0.57 -6.58
CA VAL A 61 -14.64 -0.95 -6.27
C VAL A 61 -14.56 -1.56 -4.87
N VAL A 62 -15.19 -0.92 -3.89
CA VAL A 62 -15.22 -1.36 -2.49
C VAL A 62 -15.82 -2.77 -2.39
N GLU A 63 -17.01 -2.96 -2.97
CA GLU A 63 -17.74 -4.23 -2.93
C GLU A 63 -16.98 -5.35 -3.64
N ALA A 64 -16.44 -5.07 -4.84
CA ALA A 64 -15.68 -6.05 -5.60
C ALA A 64 -14.43 -6.49 -4.83
N VAL A 65 -13.67 -5.56 -4.26
CA VAL A 65 -12.45 -5.87 -3.51
C VAL A 65 -12.76 -6.63 -2.24
N TYR A 66 -13.80 -6.24 -1.49
CA TYR A 66 -14.27 -7.00 -0.33
C TYR A 66 -14.57 -8.46 -0.73
N ALA A 67 -15.34 -8.66 -1.81
CA ALA A 67 -15.65 -9.99 -2.31
C ALA A 67 -14.39 -10.77 -2.73
N TYR A 68 -13.43 -10.14 -3.40
CA TYR A 68 -12.19 -10.79 -3.83
C TYR A 68 -11.33 -11.23 -2.64
N VAL A 69 -11.23 -10.41 -1.60
CA VAL A 69 -10.53 -10.78 -0.35
C VAL A 69 -11.18 -11.99 0.30
N ILE A 70 -12.51 -12.02 0.39
CA ILE A 70 -13.25 -13.17 0.94
C ILE A 70 -13.07 -14.43 0.09
N GLN A 71 -13.10 -14.31 -1.25
CA GLN A 71 -12.86 -15.43 -2.16
C GLN A 71 -11.43 -16.00 -2.04
N MET A 72 -10.42 -15.13 -1.91
CA MET A 72 -9.04 -15.54 -1.64
C MET A 72 -8.91 -16.31 -0.32
N ARG A 73 -9.49 -15.78 0.75
CA ARG A 73 -9.47 -16.44 2.08
C ARG A 73 -10.16 -17.81 2.07
N ARG A 74 -11.15 -18.00 1.20
CA ARG A 74 -11.85 -19.28 1.02
C ARG A 74 -11.19 -20.21 -0.01
N GLY A 75 -10.07 -19.80 -0.62
CA GLY A 75 -9.38 -20.58 -1.65
C GLY A 75 -10.14 -20.70 -2.98
N VAL A 76 -11.16 -19.86 -3.19
CA VAL A 76 -11.92 -19.81 -4.46
C VAL A 76 -11.17 -19.01 -5.52
N LEU A 77 -10.37 -18.05 -5.07
CA LEU A 77 -9.54 -17.19 -5.91
C LEU A 77 -8.07 -17.37 -5.51
N ASP A 78 -7.17 -17.43 -6.49
CA ASP A 78 -5.72 -17.47 -6.27
C ASP A 78 -5.08 -16.09 -6.55
N ARG A 79 -3.77 -15.96 -6.29
CA ARG A 79 -3.07 -14.68 -6.47
C ARG A 79 -3.14 -14.17 -7.91
N TRP A 80 -3.02 -15.06 -8.89
CA TRP A 80 -3.10 -14.69 -10.30
C TRP A 80 -4.51 -14.20 -10.67
N GLY A 81 -5.55 -14.92 -10.23
CA GLY A 81 -6.93 -14.52 -10.41
C GLY A 81 -7.25 -13.19 -9.72
N LEU A 82 -6.72 -12.95 -8.53
CA LEU A 82 -6.84 -11.66 -7.84
C LEU A 82 -6.20 -10.53 -8.66
N LEU A 83 -4.98 -10.73 -9.15
CA LEU A 83 -4.32 -9.74 -10.01
C LEU A 83 -5.16 -9.42 -11.25
N GLN A 84 -5.66 -10.42 -11.97
CA GLN A 84 -6.49 -10.21 -13.16
C GLN A 84 -7.79 -9.45 -12.85
N LYS A 85 -8.44 -9.78 -11.74
CA LYS A 85 -9.64 -9.08 -11.28
C LYS A 85 -9.37 -7.64 -10.90
N LEU A 86 -8.25 -7.37 -10.21
CA LEU A 86 -7.83 -6.01 -9.89
C LEU A 86 -7.50 -5.22 -11.16
N LEU A 87 -6.76 -5.78 -12.12
CA LEU A 87 -6.45 -5.10 -13.39
C LEU A 87 -7.69 -4.64 -14.17
N ASN A 88 -8.79 -5.39 -14.09
CA ASN A 88 -10.06 -5.01 -14.71
C ASN A 88 -10.83 -3.94 -13.91
N LEU A 89 -10.57 -3.84 -12.60
CA LEU A 89 -11.30 -2.96 -11.68
C LEU A 89 -10.62 -1.60 -11.53
N LEU A 90 -9.29 -1.59 -11.40
CA LEU A 90 -8.49 -0.41 -11.07
C LEU A 90 -8.63 0.77 -12.05
N PRO A 91 -8.91 0.60 -13.36
CA PRO A 91 -9.20 1.74 -14.24
C PRO A 91 -10.44 2.56 -13.86
N ARG A 92 -11.30 2.04 -12.98
CA ARG A 92 -12.50 2.72 -12.46
C ARG A 92 -12.31 3.29 -11.05
N ALA A 93 -11.14 3.07 -10.45
CA ALA A 93 -10.84 3.52 -9.11
C ALA A 93 -10.52 5.02 -9.07
N THR A 94 -10.77 5.66 -7.94
CA THR A 94 -10.25 6.99 -7.58
C THR A 94 -8.86 6.88 -6.93
N VAL A 95 -8.18 8.02 -6.68
CA VAL A 95 -6.93 8.01 -5.90
C VAL A 95 -7.19 7.49 -4.50
N GLY A 96 -8.29 7.92 -3.87
CA GLY A 96 -8.72 7.44 -2.56
C GLY A 96 -8.93 5.92 -2.52
N ASP A 97 -9.54 5.35 -3.56
CA ASP A 97 -9.73 3.91 -3.68
C ASP A 97 -8.39 3.16 -3.71
N ILE A 98 -7.39 3.65 -4.47
CA ILE A 98 -6.07 3.02 -4.54
C ILE A 98 -5.38 3.03 -3.17
N LEU A 99 -5.44 4.15 -2.45
CA LEU A 99 -4.82 4.28 -1.12
C LEU A 99 -5.45 3.30 -0.12
N ALA A 100 -6.78 3.25 -0.07
CA ALA A 100 -7.54 2.37 0.83
C ALA A 100 -7.34 0.89 0.46
N LEU A 101 -7.35 0.56 -0.84
CA LEU A 101 -7.13 -0.78 -1.35
C LEU A 101 -5.86 -1.42 -0.79
N GLN A 102 -4.74 -0.69 -0.74
CA GLN A 102 -3.48 -1.28 -0.23
C GLN A 102 -3.61 -1.70 1.24
N ARG A 103 -4.29 -0.90 2.07
CA ARG A 103 -4.49 -1.21 3.50
C ARG A 103 -5.49 -2.34 3.67
N VAL A 104 -6.58 -2.33 2.90
CA VAL A 104 -7.59 -3.41 2.92
C VAL A 104 -6.99 -4.75 2.49
N LEU A 105 -6.17 -4.77 1.43
CA LEU A 105 -5.45 -5.98 1.02
C LEU A 105 -4.47 -6.44 2.11
N LYS A 106 -3.72 -5.53 2.73
CA LYS A 106 -2.76 -5.90 3.78
C LYS A 106 -3.45 -6.44 5.03
N LEU A 107 -4.51 -5.78 5.49
CA LEU A 107 -5.33 -6.23 6.62
C LEU A 107 -6.03 -7.56 6.33
N GLY A 108 -6.54 -7.71 5.11
CA GLY A 108 -7.32 -8.85 4.66
C GLY A 108 -6.47 -10.09 4.39
N LEU A 109 -5.39 -9.92 3.62
CA LEU A 109 -4.62 -10.99 2.99
C LEU A 109 -3.11 -10.95 3.31
N GLY A 110 -2.63 -9.94 4.02
CA GLY A 110 -1.21 -9.81 4.39
C GLY A 110 -0.31 -9.32 3.25
N ILE A 111 -0.91 -8.92 2.12
CA ILE A 111 -0.25 -8.50 0.88
C ILE A 111 -0.75 -7.14 0.42
N THR A 112 0.00 -6.47 -0.45
CA THR A 112 -0.45 -5.32 -1.25
C THR A 112 -0.38 -5.65 -2.74
N THR A 113 -0.66 -4.66 -3.59
CA THR A 113 -0.49 -4.81 -5.04
C THR A 113 0.95 -5.15 -5.46
N CYS A 114 1.96 -4.75 -4.66
CA CYS A 114 3.39 -5.05 -4.89
C CYS A 114 3.66 -6.55 -4.91
N ASP A 115 3.04 -7.28 -3.99
CA ASP A 115 3.20 -8.72 -3.88
C ASP A 115 2.50 -9.48 -5.02
N LEU A 116 1.51 -8.84 -5.66
CA LEU A 116 0.83 -9.31 -6.86
C LEU A 116 1.55 -8.93 -8.16
N GLY A 117 2.63 -8.15 -8.08
CA GLY A 117 3.42 -7.74 -9.24
C GLY A 117 3.03 -6.38 -9.84
N LEU A 118 2.34 -5.53 -9.09
CA LEU A 118 2.03 -4.14 -9.48
C LEU A 118 2.60 -3.15 -8.48
N VAL A 119 3.10 -2.01 -8.94
CA VAL A 119 3.53 -0.89 -8.09
C VAL A 119 2.67 0.32 -8.40
N VAL A 120 2.30 1.09 -7.38
CA VAL A 120 1.64 2.39 -7.56
C VAL A 120 2.70 3.48 -7.40
N LEU A 121 2.92 4.25 -8.45
CA LEU A 121 3.80 5.42 -8.42
C LEU A 121 2.93 6.67 -8.25
N SER A 122 3.16 7.42 -7.17
CA SER A 122 2.38 8.58 -6.79
C SER A 122 3.15 9.86 -6.97
N TYR A 123 2.56 10.83 -7.66
CA TYR A 123 3.06 12.18 -7.75
C TYR A 123 2.02 13.15 -7.22
N VAL A 124 2.40 13.93 -6.21
CA VAL A 124 1.62 15.07 -5.71
C VAL A 124 2.26 16.35 -6.21
N GLN A 125 1.47 17.21 -6.84
CA GLN A 125 1.98 18.44 -7.42
C GLN A 125 2.42 19.40 -6.32
N VAL A 126 3.72 19.68 -6.27
CA VAL A 126 4.31 20.72 -5.43
C VAL A 126 4.54 21.99 -6.24
N ALA A 127 4.33 23.16 -5.62
CA ALA A 127 4.45 24.45 -6.30
C ALA A 127 5.84 24.61 -6.95
N GLY A 128 5.86 24.82 -8.28
CA GLY A 128 7.10 25.00 -9.06
C GLY A 128 7.86 23.71 -9.40
N GLY A 129 7.40 22.54 -8.94
CA GLY A 129 8.01 21.25 -9.29
C GLY A 129 7.55 20.75 -10.66
N PRO A 130 8.45 20.27 -11.53
CA PRO A 130 8.03 19.66 -12.79
C PRO A 130 7.30 18.33 -12.51
N PRO A 131 6.20 18.03 -13.23
CA PRO A 131 5.58 16.73 -13.15
C PRO A 131 6.55 15.67 -13.72
N PRO A 132 6.57 14.47 -13.13
CA PRO A 132 7.50 13.44 -13.53
C PRO A 132 7.03 12.76 -14.82
N ARG A 133 7.97 12.17 -15.57
CA ARG A 133 7.63 11.54 -16.85
C ARG A 133 6.82 10.28 -16.61
N ARG A 134 5.76 10.08 -17.40
CA ARG A 134 4.97 8.84 -17.34
C ARG A 134 5.90 7.63 -17.50
N PRO A 135 5.89 6.67 -16.55
CA PRO A 135 6.69 5.46 -16.65
C PRO A 135 6.30 4.65 -17.90
N PRO A 136 7.27 4.11 -18.67
CA PRO A 136 6.97 3.34 -19.87
C PRO A 136 6.20 2.04 -19.57
N THR A 137 6.32 1.54 -18.34
CA THR A 137 5.65 0.33 -17.84
C THR A 137 4.27 0.61 -17.23
N ALA A 138 3.79 1.85 -17.27
CA ALA A 138 2.49 2.23 -16.72
C ALA A 138 1.34 1.61 -17.51
N LEU A 139 0.53 0.81 -16.83
CA LEU A 139 -0.65 0.14 -17.38
C LEU A 139 -1.81 1.11 -17.56
N PHE A 140 -2.04 1.98 -16.56
CA PHE A 140 -3.00 3.07 -16.64
C PHE A 140 -2.62 4.20 -15.66
N GLU A 141 -3.22 5.36 -15.89
CA GLU A 141 -3.00 6.61 -15.16
C GLU A 141 -4.33 7.02 -14.50
N LEU A 142 -4.26 7.39 -13.22
CA LEU A 142 -5.35 8.03 -12.49
C LEU A 142 -4.93 9.46 -12.18
N ARG A 143 -5.83 10.41 -12.42
CA ARG A 143 -5.56 11.83 -12.23
C ARG A 143 -6.68 12.48 -11.43
N GLU A 144 -6.29 13.13 -10.35
CA GLU A 144 -7.12 14.06 -9.58
C GLU A 144 -6.52 15.47 -9.70
N SER A 145 -7.12 16.46 -9.03
CA SER A 145 -6.77 17.88 -9.15
C SER A 145 -5.29 18.19 -8.88
N ASP A 146 -4.69 17.47 -7.93
CA ASP A 146 -3.37 17.74 -7.33
C ASP A 146 -2.50 16.48 -7.27
N ALA A 147 -3.02 15.33 -7.66
CA ALA A 147 -2.32 14.05 -7.61
C ALA A 147 -2.46 13.26 -8.92
N VAL A 148 -1.38 12.59 -9.30
CA VAL A 148 -1.34 11.61 -10.40
C VAL A 148 -0.80 10.30 -9.86
N LEU A 149 -1.54 9.22 -10.08
CA LEU A 149 -1.07 7.86 -9.80
C LEU A 149 -0.84 7.10 -11.10
N TYR A 150 0.28 6.41 -11.22
CA TYR A 150 0.54 5.43 -12.25
C TYR A 150 0.55 4.04 -11.64
N VAL A 151 -0.32 3.15 -12.14
CA VAL A 151 -0.22 1.73 -11.81
C VAL A 151 0.67 1.07 -12.85
N THR A 152 1.80 0.52 -12.40
CA THR A 152 2.84 -0.07 -13.24
C THR A 152 3.11 -1.51 -12.85
N ARG A 153 3.76 -2.27 -13.73
CA ARG A 153 4.33 -3.57 -13.36
C ARG A 153 5.46 -3.37 -12.34
N ASN A 154 5.50 -4.27 -11.36
CA ASN A 154 6.64 -4.40 -10.46
C ASN A 154 7.80 -5.08 -11.19
N ASN A 155 9.03 -4.86 -10.72
CA ASN A 155 10.21 -5.49 -11.29
C ASN A 155 10.39 -6.94 -10.83
N SER A 156 11.35 -7.64 -11.45
CA SER A 156 11.72 -9.01 -11.12
C SER A 156 13.13 -9.15 -10.53
N GLY A 157 13.76 -8.04 -10.15
CA GLY A 157 15.10 -8.04 -9.55
C GLY A 157 15.11 -8.47 -8.08
N ALA A 158 16.18 -8.12 -7.37
CA ALA A 158 16.31 -8.35 -5.94
C ALA A 158 15.18 -7.64 -5.16
N GLY A 159 14.76 -8.23 -4.04
CA GLY A 159 13.67 -7.70 -3.22
C GLY A 159 14.09 -6.52 -2.35
N VAL A 160 13.22 -5.52 -2.23
CA VAL A 160 13.23 -4.50 -1.17
C VAL A 160 11.87 -4.48 -0.45
N TYR A 161 11.89 -4.62 0.87
CA TYR A 161 10.69 -4.56 1.70
C TYR A 161 10.23 -3.11 1.86
N ASP A 162 8.98 -2.84 1.54
CA ASP A 162 8.32 -1.57 1.83
C ASP A 162 7.59 -1.64 3.18
N GLY A 163 8.17 -0.98 4.18
CA GLY A 163 7.59 -0.76 5.50
C GLY A 163 7.19 0.69 5.72
N GLU A 164 6.85 1.45 4.68
CA GLU A 164 6.58 2.88 4.80
C GLU A 164 5.39 3.33 3.95
N THR A 165 5.35 2.97 2.67
CA THR A 165 4.44 3.58 1.70
C THR A 165 3.22 2.73 1.35
N MET A 166 3.20 1.47 1.79
CA MET A 166 2.15 0.49 1.48
C MET A 166 1.96 0.29 -0.04
N CYS A 167 3.05 0.16 -0.79
CA CYS A 167 3.10 0.03 -2.24
C CYS A 167 2.67 1.29 -3.03
N VAL A 168 2.62 2.46 -2.38
CA VAL A 168 2.30 3.75 -3.02
C VAL A 168 3.53 4.65 -2.99
N LEU A 169 4.45 4.40 -3.90
CA LEU A 169 5.78 4.99 -3.91
C LEU A 169 5.75 6.44 -4.39
N PRO A 170 6.26 7.41 -3.61
CA PRO A 170 6.41 8.78 -4.06
C PRO A 170 7.42 8.88 -5.21
N MET A 171 6.94 9.35 -6.36
CA MET A 171 7.68 9.49 -7.60
C MET A 171 8.09 10.95 -7.80
N SER A 172 9.35 11.18 -8.16
CA SER A 172 9.91 12.51 -8.44
C SER A 172 11.01 12.43 -9.49
N GLU A 173 11.10 13.42 -10.38
CA GLU A 173 12.27 13.59 -11.26
C GLU A 173 13.40 14.36 -10.57
N VAL A 174 13.07 15.09 -9.50
CA VAL A 174 13.98 15.98 -8.76
C VAL A 174 14.53 15.26 -7.55
N GLU A 175 15.84 15.39 -7.32
CA GLU A 175 16.53 14.88 -6.15
C GLU A 175 16.31 15.78 -4.91
N PRO A 176 16.31 15.21 -3.68
CA PRO A 176 16.44 13.78 -3.39
C PRO A 176 15.13 13.01 -3.65
N ARG A 177 15.23 11.85 -4.28
CA ARG A 177 14.10 10.94 -4.50
C ARG A 177 13.80 10.12 -3.25
N HIS A 178 12.59 9.56 -3.21
CA HIS A 178 12.23 8.60 -2.18
C HIS A 178 13.04 7.29 -2.36
N PRO A 179 13.63 6.69 -1.32
CA PRO A 179 14.49 5.51 -1.45
C PRO A 179 13.80 4.33 -2.17
N LEU A 180 12.53 4.07 -1.88
CA LEU A 180 11.76 3.03 -2.61
C LEU A 180 11.60 3.33 -4.10
N TYR A 181 11.48 4.60 -4.49
CA TYR A 181 11.41 4.98 -5.90
C TYR A 181 12.77 4.80 -6.59
N GLU A 182 13.86 5.14 -5.91
CA GLU A 182 15.21 4.86 -6.41
C GLU A 182 15.43 3.35 -6.61
N ALA A 183 15.10 2.52 -5.61
CA ALA A 183 15.14 1.06 -5.74
C ALA A 183 14.30 0.56 -6.92
N TYR A 184 13.07 1.05 -7.06
CA TYR A 184 12.21 0.68 -8.18
C TYR A 184 12.86 1.04 -9.53
N THR A 185 13.42 2.24 -9.67
CA THR A 185 14.08 2.65 -10.92
C THR A 185 15.38 1.88 -11.19
N ALA A 186 16.06 1.40 -10.14
CA ALA A 186 17.21 0.50 -10.23
C ALA A 186 16.85 -0.97 -10.52
N GLY A 187 15.56 -1.31 -10.68
CA GLY A 187 15.10 -2.64 -11.06
C GLY A 187 14.81 -3.58 -9.88
N PHE A 188 14.83 -3.09 -8.64
CA PHE A 188 14.44 -3.90 -7.48
C PHE A 188 12.94 -4.18 -7.49
N ARG A 189 12.59 -5.37 -7.02
CA ARG A 189 11.21 -5.78 -6.77
C ARG A 189 10.78 -5.26 -5.40
N ILE A 190 9.72 -4.48 -5.36
CA ILE A 190 9.15 -4.01 -4.08
C ILE A 190 8.20 -5.08 -3.54
N TYR A 191 8.27 -5.39 -2.25
CA TYR A 191 7.35 -6.34 -1.63
C TYR A 191 6.91 -5.82 -0.27
N THR A 192 5.72 -6.23 0.14
CA THR A 192 5.17 -5.89 1.47
C THR A 192 4.75 -7.12 2.24
N GLU A 193 4.77 -8.31 1.63
CA GLU A 193 4.34 -9.53 2.28
C GLU A 193 5.27 -9.94 3.43
N GLY A 194 4.67 -10.37 4.55
CA GLY A 194 5.40 -10.85 5.71
C GLY A 194 5.96 -9.73 6.58
N PHE A 195 7.11 -9.98 7.20
CA PHE A 195 7.87 -9.05 8.03
C PHE A 195 9.36 -9.20 7.69
N PRO A 196 10.12 -8.10 7.49
CA PRO A 196 11.51 -8.19 7.11
C PRO A 196 12.38 -8.63 8.30
N SER A 197 13.37 -9.46 8.00
CA SER A 197 14.39 -9.94 8.93
C SER A 197 15.67 -9.09 8.83
N GLN A 198 16.64 -9.35 9.71
CA GLN A 198 17.92 -8.63 9.71
C GLN A 198 18.75 -8.78 8.43
N GLY A 199 18.46 -9.79 7.60
CA GLY A 199 19.14 -9.99 6.33
C GLY A 199 18.50 -9.26 5.14
N ASP A 200 17.24 -8.83 5.28
CA ASP A 200 16.45 -8.28 4.19
C ASP A 200 16.75 -6.80 3.95
N LEU A 201 16.75 -6.37 2.70
CA LEU A 201 16.78 -4.94 2.35
C LEU A 201 15.40 -4.32 2.56
N CYS A 202 15.35 -3.15 3.18
CA CYS A 202 14.09 -2.51 3.48
C CYS A 202 14.19 -0.99 3.52
N VAL A 203 13.06 -0.35 3.27
CA VAL A 203 12.80 1.05 3.63
C VAL A 203 11.71 1.03 4.69
N VAL A 204 12.01 1.56 5.87
CA VAL A 204 11.18 1.39 7.05
C VAL A 204 10.89 2.73 7.67
N HIS A 205 9.61 2.98 7.92
CA HIS A 205 9.21 4.14 8.70
C HIS A 205 9.84 4.07 10.10
N ARG A 206 10.57 5.12 10.50
CA ARG A 206 11.44 5.15 11.70
C ARG A 206 10.77 4.65 12.99
N LYS A 207 9.45 4.83 13.12
CA LYS A 207 8.69 4.41 14.32
C LYS A 207 8.39 2.92 14.40
N LEU A 208 8.50 2.19 13.30
CA LEU A 208 8.23 0.75 13.28
C LEU A 208 9.36 -0.08 13.88
N GLY A 209 10.56 0.49 14.02
CA GLY A 209 11.69 -0.14 14.72
C GLY A 209 12.15 -1.48 14.13
N LEU A 210 11.85 -1.75 12.86
CA LEU A 210 12.25 -3.00 12.19
C LEU A 210 13.77 -3.03 12.02
N ARG A 211 14.37 -4.20 12.24
CA ARG A 211 15.83 -4.37 12.31
C ARG A 211 16.44 -4.92 11.01
N CYS A 212 15.90 -4.55 9.86
CA CYS A 212 16.37 -5.01 8.55
C CYS A 212 17.49 -4.11 8.01
N ARG A 213 18.14 -4.51 6.91
CA ARG A 213 19.21 -3.73 6.29
C ARG A 213 18.59 -2.54 5.57
N GLU A 214 19.04 -1.34 5.93
CA GLU A 214 18.63 -0.13 5.22
C GLU A 214 19.07 -0.20 3.76
N LEU A 215 18.18 0.22 2.87
CA LEU A 215 18.52 0.51 1.50
C LEU A 215 19.41 1.76 1.48
N ALA A 216 20.66 1.59 1.06
CA ALA A 216 21.68 2.65 1.00
C ALA A 216 21.47 3.61 -0.17
#